data_AF-A0A815AGK3-F1
#
_entry.id   AF-A0A815AGK3-F1
#
_cell.length_a   1.000
_cell.length_b   1.000
_cell.length_c   1.000
_cell.angle_alpha   90.00
_cell.angle_beta   90.00
_cell.angle_gamma   90.00
#
_symmetry.space_group_name_H-M   'P 1'
#
loop_
_entity.id
_entity.type
_entity.pdbx_description
1 polymer ?
#
loop_
_entity_poly.entity_id
_entity_poly.type
_entity_poly.pdbx_seq_one_letter_code
_entity_poly.pdbx_strand_id
1 'polypeptide(L)'
;MVKLHEISVESYVPHAVFVPFIGLTSLRTDSGLPQANISSSNDHTPQSILLNVCGRLLLLQQERGGSSLILQKASKRNTSQSVTFLPPVMIAAWVESIWTISHQNSTNPYLSNALWLCCGLHGMKVWLPLYRKVDEPIFQSHRIMLTFGLTIYPLAVVVEEAVILGAMSEFENFNSKSFCSITKTTQVFLNHVFQELIRK
;
A
#
# COMPACT_ATOMS: atom_id res chain seq x y z
N MET A 1 -18.00 -3.89 21.46
CA MET A 1 -17.28 -5.16 21.75
C MET A 1 -16.00 -5.17 20.92
N VAL A 2 -14.83 -5.12 21.56
CA VAL A 2 -13.53 -5.14 20.86
C VAL A 2 -13.15 -6.60 20.60
N LYS A 3 -12.86 -6.97 19.36
CA LYS A 3 -12.32 -8.30 19.02
C LYS A 3 -10.80 -8.21 18.98
N LEU A 4 -10.13 -8.95 19.87
CA LEU A 4 -8.67 -9.09 19.84
C LEU A 4 -8.31 -10.20 18.84
N HIS A 5 -7.41 -9.90 17.91
CA HIS A 5 -6.82 -10.88 17.00
C HIS A 5 -5.31 -10.86 17.17
N GLU A 6 -4.71 -12.03 17.37
CA GLU A 6 -3.27 -12.20 17.51
C GLU A 6 -2.71 -12.86 16.25
N ILE A 7 -1.66 -12.28 15.68
CA ILE A 7 -1.02 -12.73 14.45
C ILE A 7 0.48 -12.80 14.74
N SER A 8 1.06 -14.00 14.68
CA SER A 8 2.51 -14.16 14.77
C SER A 8 3.17 -13.83 13.44
N VAL A 9 4.20 -12.99 13.48
CA VAL A 9 5.04 -12.62 12.32
C VAL A 9 6.49 -13.06 12.49
N GLU A 10 6.77 -13.90 13.49
CA GLU A 10 8.12 -14.32 13.90
C GLU A 10 8.91 -14.98 12.76
N SER A 11 8.23 -15.75 11.90
CA SER A 11 8.86 -16.38 10.74
C SER A 11 9.32 -15.40 9.66
N TYR A 12 8.83 -14.16 9.68
CA TYR A 12 9.14 -13.12 8.68
C TYR A 12 9.99 -11.99 9.26
N VAL A 13 10.08 -11.90 10.58
CA VAL A 13 10.77 -10.85 11.32
C VAL A 13 11.88 -11.50 12.14
N PRO A 14 13.15 -11.43 11.69
CA PRO A 14 14.27 -12.00 12.44
C PRO A 14 14.44 -11.37 13.82
N HIS A 15 14.08 -10.08 13.96
CA HIS A 15 14.15 -9.34 15.22
C HIS A 15 13.19 -8.14 15.19
N ALA A 16 12.55 -7.80 16.31
CA ALA A 16 11.57 -6.71 16.37
C ALA A 16 12.11 -5.33 15.95
N VAL A 17 13.40 -5.07 16.22
CA VAL A 17 14.10 -3.82 15.80
C VAL A 17 14.15 -3.66 14.28
N PHE A 18 13.98 -4.73 13.52
CA PHE A 18 13.93 -4.70 12.07
C PHE A 18 12.58 -4.28 11.50
N VAL A 19 11.58 -3.98 12.33
CA VAL A 19 10.26 -3.53 11.88
C VAL A 19 10.14 -2.01 12.03
N PRO A 20 10.54 -1.21 11.02
CA PRO A 20 10.36 0.24 11.08
C PRO A 20 8.91 0.69 10.97
N PHE A 21 7.99 -0.13 10.40
CA PHE A 21 6.61 0.28 10.18
C PHE A 21 5.63 -0.91 10.15
N ILE A 22 4.49 -0.73 10.81
CA ILE A 22 3.30 -1.61 10.72
C ILE A 22 2.10 -0.71 10.41
N GLY A 23 1.37 -1.01 9.34
CA GLY A 23 0.17 -0.28 8.95
C GLY A 23 -0.98 -1.22 8.63
N LEU A 24 -2.15 -0.94 9.20
CA LEU A 24 -3.39 -1.57 8.79
C LEU A 24 -3.98 -0.80 7.62
N THR A 25 -4.37 -1.52 6.58
CA THR A 25 -4.95 -0.89 5.40
C THR A 25 -6.03 -1.76 4.78
N SER A 26 -7.08 -1.13 4.26
CA SER A 26 -8.09 -1.81 3.47
C SER A 26 -7.68 -1.80 1.99
N LEU A 27 -6.52 -2.35 1.66
CA LEU A 27 -6.15 -2.54 0.26
C LEU A 27 -6.93 -3.73 -0.27
N ARG A 28 -7.92 -3.45 -1.12
CA ARG A 28 -8.64 -4.51 -1.83
C ARG A 28 -7.69 -5.12 -2.86
N THR A 29 -7.37 -6.38 -2.66
CA THR A 29 -6.47 -7.15 -3.53
C THR A 29 -7.12 -8.35 -4.20
N ASP A 30 -8.29 -8.81 -3.72
CA ASP A 30 -8.91 -10.05 -4.20
C ASP A 30 -10.35 -9.96 -4.74
N SER A 31 -10.44 -10.68 -5.86
CA SER A 31 -11.49 -11.54 -6.43
C SER A 31 -12.87 -10.97 -6.81
N GLY A 32 -12.98 -10.59 -8.08
CA GLY A 32 -13.78 -11.35 -9.06
C GLY A 32 -15.30 -11.47 -8.93
N LEU A 33 -15.96 -10.82 -7.96
CA LEU A 33 -17.43 -10.80 -7.93
C LEU A 33 -17.97 -9.41 -8.29
N PRO A 34 -18.86 -9.30 -9.29
CA PRO A 34 -19.50 -8.05 -9.65
C PRO A 34 -20.31 -7.52 -8.46
N GLN A 35 -20.22 -6.22 -8.27
CA GLN A 35 -20.92 -5.41 -7.28
C GLN A 35 -22.43 -5.29 -7.61
N ALA A 36 -23.10 -6.42 -7.87
CA ALA A 36 -24.51 -6.41 -8.28
C ALA A 36 -25.46 -6.95 -7.21
N ASN A 37 -25.03 -7.76 -6.23
CA ASN A 37 -25.96 -8.39 -5.26
C ASN A 37 -25.38 -8.52 -3.84
N ILE A 38 -24.84 -7.46 -3.27
CA ILE A 38 -24.64 -7.39 -1.81
C ILE A 38 -25.34 -6.13 -1.31
N SER A 39 -26.66 -6.19 -1.31
CA SER A 39 -27.48 -5.37 -0.44
C SER A 39 -27.23 -5.77 1.02
N SER A 40 -26.93 -4.77 1.85
CA SER A 40 -27.18 -4.74 3.30
C SER A 40 -26.58 -5.86 4.16
N SER A 41 -25.25 -5.90 4.28
CA SER A 41 -24.61 -6.32 5.54
C SER A 41 -23.39 -5.44 5.81
N ASN A 42 -23.39 -4.82 6.98
CA ASN A 42 -22.49 -3.76 7.39
C ASN A 42 -21.15 -4.29 7.94
N ASP A 43 -20.65 -5.40 7.39
CA ASP A 43 -19.56 -6.15 8.02
C ASP A 43 -18.66 -6.81 6.97
N HIS A 44 -17.35 -6.73 7.20
CA HIS A 44 -16.26 -7.37 6.44
C HIS A 44 -15.61 -6.55 5.30
N THR A 45 -15.03 -5.40 5.64
CA THR A 45 -13.86 -4.92 4.88
C THR A 45 -12.70 -5.90 5.12
N PRO A 46 -12.08 -6.49 4.09
CA PRO A 46 -10.89 -7.30 4.28
C PRO A 46 -9.78 -6.39 4.82
N GLN A 47 -9.24 -6.74 5.98
CA GLN A 47 -8.11 -6.01 6.56
C GLN A 47 -6.83 -6.64 6.03
N SER A 48 -6.04 -5.86 5.30
CA SER A 48 -4.69 -6.24 4.91
C SER A 48 -3.69 -5.50 5.80
N ILE A 49 -2.58 -6.16 6.11
CA ILE A 49 -1.53 -5.57 6.93
C ILE A 49 -0.32 -5.34 6.04
N LEU A 50 0.18 -4.11 6.05
CA LEU A 50 1.47 -3.76 5.48
C LEU A 50 2.51 -3.79 6.60
N LEU A 51 3.57 -4.55 6.38
CA LEU A 51 4.66 -4.73 7.32
C LEU A 51 5.98 -4.42 6.60
N ASN A 52 6.65 -3.35 7.02
CA ASN A 52 8.00 -3.07 6.53
C ASN A 52 9.00 -3.75 7.47
N VAL A 53 9.84 -4.64 6.95
CA VAL A 53 10.93 -5.33 7.66
C VAL A 53 12.25 -5.01 6.98
N CYS A 54 13.08 -4.13 7.56
CA CYS A 54 14.36 -3.69 6.98
C CYS A 54 14.27 -3.23 5.52
N GLY A 55 13.22 -2.47 5.18
CA GLY A 55 12.98 -2.02 3.80
C GLY A 55 12.28 -3.04 2.92
N ARG A 56 12.01 -4.26 3.39
CA ARG A 56 11.17 -5.24 2.69
C ARG A 56 9.73 -5.05 3.10
N LEU A 57 8.91 -4.57 2.19
CA LEU A 57 7.49 -4.35 2.43
C LEU A 57 6.71 -5.63 2.10
N LEU A 58 6.15 -6.24 3.15
CA LEU A 58 5.32 -7.42 3.10
C LEU A 58 3.85 -7.03 3.20
N LEU A 59 3.02 -7.73 2.43
CA LEU A 59 1.57 -7.64 2.49
C LEU A 59 1.01 -8.94 3.04
N LEU A 60 0.28 -8.84 4.15
CA LEU A 60 -0.46 -9.94 4.73
C LEU A 60 -1.93 -9.74 4.40
N GLN A 61 -2.48 -10.67 3.61
CA GLN A 61 -3.88 -10.64 3.19
C GLN A 61 -4.70 -11.58 4.04
N GLN A 62 -5.77 -11.08 4.63
CA GLN A 62 -6.73 -11.90 5.34
C GLN A 62 -7.42 -12.84 4.35
N GLU A 63 -7.42 -14.14 4.65
CA GLU A 63 -8.12 -15.15 3.86
C GLU A 63 -9.63 -14.90 3.97
N ARG A 64 -10.30 -14.68 2.84
CA ARG A 64 -11.76 -14.60 2.77
C ARG A 64 -12.35 -16.01 2.84
N GLY A 65 -12.78 -16.43 4.03
CA GLY A 65 -13.76 -17.50 4.19
C GLY A 65 -13.40 -18.83 3.51
N GLY A 66 -12.31 -19.44 3.93
CA GLY A 66 -11.97 -20.85 3.63
C GLY A 66 -12.37 -21.84 4.75
N SER A 67 -13.17 -21.44 5.73
CA SER A 67 -13.58 -22.34 6.83
C SER A 67 -15.01 -22.10 7.30
N SER A 68 -15.98 -22.46 6.47
CA SER A 68 -17.32 -22.85 6.96
C SER A 68 -17.86 -24.15 6.34
N LEU A 69 -17.14 -24.78 5.41
CA LEU A 69 -17.62 -25.97 4.69
C LEU A 69 -16.87 -27.28 4.97
N ILE A 70 -15.82 -27.30 5.81
CA ILE A 70 -15.12 -28.57 6.17
C ILE A 70 -15.08 -28.86 7.69
N LEU A 71 -15.50 -27.93 8.56
CA LEU A 71 -15.57 -28.18 10.01
C LEU A 71 -16.95 -27.98 10.64
N GLN A 72 -18.03 -28.13 9.87
CA GLN A 72 -19.35 -28.38 10.46
C GLN A 72 -19.52 -29.88 10.77
N LYS A 73 -18.80 -30.38 11.77
CA LYS A 73 -19.22 -31.57 12.53
C LYS A 73 -18.40 -31.82 13.80
N ALA A 74 -18.12 -30.80 14.62
CA ALA A 74 -17.95 -31.00 16.06
C ALA A 74 -17.87 -29.68 16.83
N SER A 75 -18.63 -29.62 17.92
CA SER A 75 -18.39 -28.82 19.11
C SER A 75 -18.86 -27.35 19.11
N LYS A 76 -20.01 -27.14 19.74
CA LYS A 76 -20.37 -25.89 20.42
C LYS A 76 -19.37 -25.63 21.54
N ARG A 77 -18.38 -24.78 21.30
CA ARG A 77 -17.60 -24.14 22.37
C ARG A 77 -17.12 -22.78 21.85
N ASN A 78 -17.30 -21.75 22.67
CA ASN A 78 -16.89 -20.36 22.42
C ASN A 78 -15.41 -20.29 22.04
N THR A 79 -15.11 -20.43 20.75
CA THR A 79 -13.77 -20.32 20.19
C THR A 79 -13.75 -19.03 19.39
N SER A 80 -12.89 -18.12 19.80
CA SER A 80 -12.52 -16.94 19.02
C SER A 80 -12.21 -17.39 17.59
N GLN A 81 -13.02 -16.98 16.62
CA GLN A 81 -12.75 -17.23 15.21
C GLN A 81 -11.35 -16.69 14.90
N SER A 82 -10.39 -17.59 14.72
CA SER A 82 -9.04 -17.26 14.33
C SER A 82 -9.06 -16.72 12.90
N VAL A 83 -8.59 -15.50 12.70
CA VAL A 83 -8.42 -14.94 11.37
C VAL A 83 -7.18 -15.58 10.75
N THR A 84 -7.36 -16.26 9.62
CA THR A 84 -6.25 -16.82 8.82
C THR A 84 -5.76 -15.80 7.81
N PHE A 85 -4.45 -15.73 7.61
CA PHE A 85 -3.83 -14.92 6.56
C PHE A 85 -3.20 -15.84 5.51
N LEU A 86 -3.24 -15.38 4.25
CA LEU A 86 -2.44 -15.98 3.19
C LEU A 86 -0.95 -15.79 3.46
N PRO A 87 -0.06 -16.64 2.90
CA PRO A 87 1.37 -16.43 2.97
C PRO A 87 1.73 -14.98 2.55
N PRO A 88 2.55 -14.25 3.34
CA PRO A 88 2.86 -12.87 3.04
C PRO A 88 3.55 -12.72 1.69
N VAL A 89 3.15 -11.70 0.94
CA VAL A 89 3.74 -11.38 -0.36
C VAL A 89 4.63 -10.16 -0.21
N MET A 90 5.87 -10.25 -0.67
CA MET A 90 6.75 -9.08 -0.76
C MET A 90 6.32 -8.22 -1.94
N ILE A 91 5.87 -7.00 -1.66
CA ILE A 91 5.39 -6.07 -2.70
C ILE A 91 6.47 -5.06 -3.13
N ALA A 92 7.43 -4.76 -2.25
CA ALA A 92 8.56 -3.87 -2.56
C ALA A 92 9.76 -4.13 -1.64
N ALA A 93 10.93 -3.66 -2.08
CA ALA A 93 12.19 -3.68 -1.33
C ALA A 93 12.80 -2.27 -1.31
N TRP A 94 13.70 -2.05 -0.35
CA TRP A 94 14.38 -0.77 -0.06
C TRP A 94 13.46 0.35 0.40
N VAL A 95 12.29 -0.01 0.93
CA VAL A 95 11.25 0.96 1.32
C VAL A 95 11.68 1.72 2.57
N GLU A 96 11.93 3.01 2.41
CA GLU A 96 12.31 3.94 3.48
C GLU A 96 11.10 4.68 4.02
N SER A 97 10.09 4.94 3.19
CA SER A 97 8.88 5.65 3.59
C SER A 97 7.67 5.17 2.80
N ILE A 98 6.51 5.19 3.45
CA ILE A 98 5.23 4.71 2.93
C ILE A 98 4.20 5.79 3.15
N TRP A 99 3.48 6.17 2.10
CA TRP A 99 2.33 7.06 2.20
C TRP A 99 1.08 6.36 1.67
N THR A 100 0.07 6.32 2.54
CA THR A 100 -1.29 5.86 2.24
C THR A 100 -2.26 6.98 2.52
N ILE A 101 -3.29 7.13 1.69
CA ILE A 101 -4.38 8.04 1.98
C ILE A 101 -5.67 7.23 2.10
N SER A 102 -6.50 7.60 3.08
CA SER A 102 -7.81 7.02 3.30
C SER A 102 -8.84 8.14 3.40
N HIS A 103 -9.05 8.87 2.29
CA HIS A 103 -10.11 9.88 2.20
C HIS A 103 -11.20 9.40 1.26
N GLN A 104 -12.43 9.28 1.80
CA GLN A 104 -13.59 8.77 1.06
C GLN A 104 -14.14 9.76 0.01
N ASN A 105 -13.70 11.03 0.03
CA ASN A 105 -14.21 12.11 -0.82
C ASN A 105 -13.22 12.60 -1.90
N SER A 106 -12.20 11.82 -2.24
CA SER A 106 -11.24 12.24 -3.27
C SER A 106 -11.87 12.23 -4.66
N THR A 107 -11.58 13.27 -5.44
CA THR A 107 -11.98 13.41 -6.85
C THR A 107 -11.33 12.37 -7.76
N ASN A 108 -10.15 11.85 -7.40
CA ASN A 108 -9.45 10.82 -8.16
C ASN A 108 -9.30 9.52 -7.32
N PRO A 109 -10.12 8.48 -7.61
CA PRO A 109 -10.08 7.24 -6.85
C PRO A 109 -8.77 6.46 -7.05
N TYR A 110 -8.11 6.63 -8.21
CA TYR A 110 -6.82 5.97 -8.48
C TYR A 110 -5.73 6.48 -7.54
N LEU A 111 -5.65 7.79 -7.35
CA LEU A 111 -4.65 8.43 -6.51
C LEU A 111 -4.95 8.23 -5.02
N SER A 112 -6.20 8.39 -4.62
CA SER A 112 -6.58 8.23 -3.20
C SER A 112 -6.40 6.82 -2.66
N ASN A 113 -6.53 5.78 -3.51
CA ASN A 113 -6.31 4.39 -3.12
C ASN A 113 -4.91 3.87 -3.52
N ALA A 114 -4.02 4.76 -3.95
CA ALA A 114 -2.64 4.43 -4.27
C ALA A 114 -1.81 4.25 -3.00
N LEU A 115 -0.86 3.31 -3.06
CA LEU A 115 0.21 3.18 -2.07
C LEU A 115 1.48 3.77 -2.66
N TRP A 116 2.02 4.79 -2.01
CA TRP A 116 3.23 5.48 -2.45
C TRP A 116 4.42 5.02 -1.60
N LEU A 117 5.52 4.67 -2.25
CA LEU A 117 6.67 4.04 -1.63
C LEU A 117 7.94 4.78 -2.03
N CYS A 118 8.64 5.40 -1.08
CA CYS A 118 10.00 5.88 -1.30
C CYS A 118 10.96 4.71 -1.09
N CYS A 119 11.77 4.42 -2.10
CA CYS A 119 12.77 3.35 -2.07
C CYS A 119 14.22 3.89 -2.12
N GLY A 120 14.44 5.11 -1.62
CA GLY A 120 15.73 5.79 -1.63
C GLY A 120 16.33 5.90 -3.03
N LEU A 121 17.55 5.38 -3.19
CA LEU A 121 18.27 5.37 -4.47
C LEU A 121 17.53 4.60 -5.58
N HIS A 122 16.64 3.67 -5.23
CA HIS A 122 15.83 2.93 -6.21
C HIS A 122 14.62 3.73 -6.72
N GLY A 123 14.56 5.02 -6.36
CA GLY A 123 13.49 5.93 -6.74
C GLY A 123 12.22 5.66 -5.95
N MET A 124 11.09 5.98 -6.56
CA MET A 124 9.80 5.90 -5.93
C MET A 124 8.87 4.99 -6.73
N LYS A 125 8.03 4.26 -5.99
CA LYS A 125 7.10 3.29 -6.54
C LYS A 125 5.69 3.64 -6.11
N VAL A 126 4.74 3.43 -7.02
CA VAL A 126 3.33 3.72 -6.79
C VAL A 126 2.53 2.50 -7.18
N TRP A 127 1.85 1.93 -6.19
CA TRP A 127 1.02 0.75 -6.37
C TRP A 127 -0.43 1.18 -6.52
N LEU A 128 -0.84 1.34 -7.77
CA LEU A 128 -2.15 1.89 -8.15
C LEU A 128 -3.21 0.82 -8.22
N PRO A 129 -4.46 1.13 -7.83
CA PRO A 129 -5.61 0.30 -8.20
C PRO A 129 -5.86 0.36 -9.71
N LEU A 130 -6.28 -0.76 -10.26
CA LEU A 130 -6.90 -0.86 -11.58
C LEU A 130 -8.40 -1.05 -11.39
N TYR A 131 -9.19 -0.08 -11.86
CA TYR A 131 -10.64 -0.24 -11.92
C TYR A 131 -11.00 -0.92 -13.23
N ARG A 132 -11.65 -2.07 -13.10
CA ARG A 132 -12.12 -2.85 -14.25
C ARG A 132 -13.30 -2.17 -14.89
N LYS A 133 -13.39 -2.27 -16.20
CA LYS A 133 -14.67 -2.09 -16.90
C LYS A 133 -15.51 -3.36 -16.76
N VAL A 134 -16.83 -3.22 -16.87
CA VAL A 134 -17.80 -4.31 -16.63
C VAL A 134 -17.52 -5.55 -17.50
N ASP A 135 -16.87 -5.39 -18.65
CA ASP A 135 -16.66 -6.45 -19.66
C ASP A 135 -15.24 -7.05 -19.67
N GLU A 136 -14.37 -6.74 -18.70
CA GLU A 136 -12.97 -7.22 -18.69
C GLU A 136 -12.80 -8.58 -17.97
N PRO A 137 -11.94 -9.48 -18.49
CA PRO A 137 -11.75 -10.82 -17.92
C PRO A 137 -11.13 -10.77 -16.50
N ILE A 138 -11.56 -11.71 -15.65
CA ILE A 138 -11.30 -11.74 -14.19
C ILE A 138 -9.81 -11.95 -13.84
N PHE A 139 -8.99 -12.37 -14.79
CA PHE A 139 -7.59 -12.80 -14.58
C PHE A 139 -6.57 -11.65 -14.42
N GLN A 140 -6.99 -10.39 -14.53
CA GLN A 140 -6.05 -9.26 -14.44
C GLN A 140 -5.85 -8.80 -13.00
N SER A 141 -4.60 -8.53 -12.62
CA SER A 141 -4.25 -8.00 -11.31
C SER A 141 -5.01 -6.70 -11.03
N HIS A 142 -5.57 -6.57 -9.84
CA HIS A 142 -6.33 -5.36 -9.44
C HIS A 142 -5.44 -4.16 -9.15
N ARG A 143 -4.12 -4.34 -9.18
CA ARG A 143 -3.15 -3.27 -8.96
C ARG A 143 -1.96 -3.42 -9.90
N ILE A 144 -1.35 -2.28 -10.24
CA ILE A 144 -0.09 -2.20 -10.98
C ILE A 144 0.93 -1.40 -10.21
N MET A 145 2.19 -1.82 -10.26
CA MET A 145 3.31 -1.10 -9.66
C MET A 145 4.00 -0.27 -10.73
N LEU A 146 3.98 1.05 -10.59
CA LEU A 146 4.77 1.96 -11.41
C LEU A 146 6.02 2.38 -10.64
N THR A 147 7.16 2.41 -11.31
CA THR A 147 8.44 2.86 -10.73
C THR A 147 8.93 4.07 -11.50
N PHE A 148 9.46 5.06 -10.78
CA PHE A 148 10.09 6.24 -11.38
C PHE A 148 11.35 6.61 -10.60
N GLY A 149 12.37 7.01 -11.35
CA GLY A 149 13.55 7.63 -10.79
C GLY A 149 13.23 9.02 -10.27
N LEU A 150 13.87 9.42 -9.17
CA LEU A 150 13.75 10.75 -8.60
C LEU A 150 15.14 11.36 -8.45
N THR A 151 15.23 12.67 -8.70
CA THR A 151 16.44 13.46 -8.42
C THR A 151 16.41 14.08 -7.03
N ILE A 152 15.29 13.93 -6.31
CA ILE A 152 15.04 14.46 -4.97
C ILE A 152 14.74 13.30 -4.02
N TYR A 153 15.01 13.49 -2.73
CA TYR A 153 14.56 12.61 -1.67
C TYR A 153 13.14 13.01 -1.23
N PRO A 154 12.10 12.19 -1.46
CA PRO A 154 10.73 12.50 -1.06
C PRO A 154 10.56 12.67 0.45
N LEU A 155 9.91 13.75 0.84
CA LEU A 155 9.52 14.04 2.22
C LEU A 155 8.00 13.95 2.43
N ALA A 156 7.22 14.35 1.43
CA ALA A 156 5.77 14.28 1.47
C ALA A 156 5.18 14.10 0.06
N VAL A 157 3.98 13.52 0.00
CA VAL A 157 3.21 13.36 -1.23
C VAL A 157 1.85 14.02 -1.06
N VAL A 158 1.54 14.96 -1.95
CA VAL A 158 0.21 15.57 -2.08
C VAL A 158 -0.53 14.83 -3.18
N VAL A 159 -1.47 13.99 -2.77
CA VAL A 159 -2.05 12.97 -3.65
C VAL A 159 -3.09 13.53 -4.62
N GLU A 160 -3.84 14.57 -4.26
CA GLU A 160 -4.85 15.16 -5.15
C GLU A 160 -4.25 15.68 -6.46
N GLU A 161 -3.02 16.21 -6.38
CA GLU A 161 -2.28 16.75 -7.52
C GLU A 161 -1.12 15.85 -7.96
N ALA A 162 -0.94 14.69 -7.30
CA ALA A 162 0.23 13.82 -7.46
C ALA A 162 1.57 14.58 -7.37
N VAL A 163 1.66 15.54 -6.46
CA VAL A 163 2.85 16.36 -6.24
C VAL A 163 3.73 15.73 -5.17
N ILE A 164 5.03 15.66 -5.46
CA ILE A 164 6.04 15.14 -4.54
C ILE A 164 6.83 16.32 -4.02
N LEU A 165 6.84 16.48 -2.71
CA LEU A 165 7.71 17.41 -2.01
C LEU A 165 8.94 16.63 -1.55
N GLY A 166 10.12 17.10 -1.92
CA GLY A 166 11.37 16.43 -1.55
C GLY A 166 12.50 17.41 -1.35
N ALA A 167 13.57 16.92 -0.73
CA ALA A 167 14.81 17.67 -0.54
C ALA A 167 15.86 17.19 -1.54
N MET A 168 16.73 18.11 -1.95
CA MET A 168 17.96 17.80 -2.66
C MET A 168 19.12 18.43 -1.89
N SER A 169 20.26 17.73 -1.84
CA SER A 169 21.49 18.26 -1.27
C SER A 169 22.49 18.40 -2.41
N GLU A 170 22.80 19.64 -2.79
CA GLU A 170 23.93 19.93 -3.67
C GLU A 170 25.17 20.11 -2.79
N PHE A 171 26.11 19.18 -2.86
CA PHE A 171 27.40 19.34 -2.19
C PHE A 171 28.28 20.25 -3.04
N GLU A 172 28.13 21.57 -2.91
CA GLU A 172 29.14 22.50 -3.40
C GLU A 172 30.34 22.53 -2.44
N ASN A 173 31.56 22.53 -3.00
CA ASN A 173 32.83 22.42 -2.28
C ASN A 173 32.92 23.33 -1.04
N PHE A 174 33.26 22.73 0.10
CA PHE A 174 33.29 23.28 1.47
C PHE A 174 34.21 24.49 1.75
N ASN A 175 34.71 25.21 0.73
CA ASN A 175 35.64 26.32 0.93
C ASN A 175 34.98 27.69 1.15
N SER A 176 33.66 27.79 1.07
CA SER A 176 32.92 29.01 1.40
C SER A 176 31.67 28.66 2.17
N LYS A 177 31.51 29.24 3.38
CA LYS A 177 30.38 29.07 4.32
C LYS A 177 29.05 28.81 3.61
N SER A 178 28.64 27.54 3.53
CA SER A 178 27.39 27.13 2.92
C SER A 178 26.24 27.38 3.90
N PHE A 179 25.51 28.47 3.72
CA PHE A 179 24.18 28.59 4.28
C PHE A 179 23.25 27.69 3.45
N CYS A 180 22.48 26.82 4.09
CA CYS A 180 21.50 25.95 3.44
C CYS A 180 20.63 26.76 2.45
N SER A 181 20.84 26.59 1.14
CA SER A 181 20.02 27.20 0.11
C SER A 181 18.80 26.31 -0.15
N ILE A 182 17.63 26.77 0.26
CA ILE A 182 16.37 26.08 -0.03
C ILE A 182 15.94 26.49 -1.44
N THR A 183 16.04 25.58 -2.40
CA THR A 183 15.61 25.80 -3.78
C THR A 183 14.29 25.08 -4.03
N LYS A 184 13.27 25.78 -4.53
CA LYS A 184 12.00 25.17 -4.97
C LYS A 184 12.11 24.81 -6.45
N THR A 185 12.19 23.52 -6.74
CA THR A 185 12.17 23.02 -8.12
C THR A 185 10.90 22.20 -8.33
N THR A 186 10.01 22.67 -9.21
CA THR A 186 8.82 21.90 -9.60
C THR A 186 9.18 21.05 -10.83
N GLN A 187 9.47 19.77 -10.63
CA GLN A 187 9.64 18.84 -11.74
C GLN A 187 8.37 18.02 -11.94
N VAL A 188 7.77 18.11 -13.14
CA VAL A 188 6.61 17.29 -13.52
C VAL A 188 7.09 16.25 -14.54
N PHE A 189 7.82 15.25 -14.07
CA PHE A 189 8.12 14.04 -14.85
C PHE A 189 7.36 12.87 -14.28
N LEU A 190 6.06 12.85 -14.55
CA LEU A 190 5.24 11.68 -14.29
C LEU A 190 5.33 10.73 -15.49
N ASN A 191 5.39 9.43 -15.22
CA ASN A 191 5.31 8.42 -16.26
C ASN A 191 4.04 8.66 -17.11
N HIS A 192 4.13 8.56 -18.43
CA HIS A 192 3.00 8.76 -19.36
C HIS A 192 1.77 7.92 -18.96
N VAL A 193 1.96 6.68 -18.49
CA VAL A 193 0.88 5.82 -17.99
C VAL A 193 0.20 6.44 -16.78
N PHE A 194 0.99 7.02 -15.88
CA PHE A 194 0.48 7.65 -14.68
C PHE A 194 -0.30 8.94 -15.00
N GLN A 195 0.21 9.75 -15.95
CA GLN A 195 -0.51 10.94 -16.43
C GLN A 195 -1.85 10.57 -17.06
N GLU A 196 -1.90 9.53 -17.89
CA GLU A 196 -3.14 9.05 -18.50
C GLU A 196 -4.15 8.51 -17.48
N LEU A 197 -3.67 7.93 -16.37
CA LEU A 197 -4.53 7.44 -15.28
C LEU A 197 -5.07 8.58 -14.40
N ILE A 198 -4.34 9.69 -14.27
CA ILE A 198 -4.80 10.86 -13.50
C ILE A 198 -5.82 11.70 -14.27
N ARG A 199 -5.69 11.76 -15.60
CA ARG A 199 -6.47 12.66 -16.45
C ARG A 199 -7.92 12.21 -16.68
N LYS A 200 -8.28 11.00 -16.25
CA LYS A 200 -9.64 10.42 -16.33
C LYS A 200 -10.40 10.62 -15.04
#